data_AF-A0A2W4Q526-F1
#
_entry.id   AF-A0A2W4Q526-F1
#
_cell.length_a   1.000
_cell.length_b   1.000
_cell.length_c   1.000
_cell.angle_alpha   90.00
_cell.angle_beta   90.00
_cell.angle_gamma   90.00
#
_symmetry.space_group_name_H-M   'P 1'
#
loop_
_entity.id
_entity.type
_entity.pdbx_description
1 polymer ?
#
loop_
_entity_poly.entity_id
_entity_poly.type
_entity_poly.pdbx_seq_one_letter_code
_entity_poly.pdbx_strand_id
1 'polypeptide(L)'
;MFPAGTFPRWSPAGLLLGASLRRTTAMVRQSGLAAPDRTMAGDFDLPVLLARLDRVGEGVTELVAHPGEVDDVLRQLSSLLGRREVELAALTAPAARERVEARGIRLMHFGDLARLSRG
;
A
#
# COMPACT_ATOMS: atom_id res chain seq x y z
N MET A 1 5.70 13.05 -20.01
CA MET A 1 5.93 11.59 -19.96
C MET A 1 7.33 11.38 -19.42
N PHE A 2 7.46 10.71 -18.28
CA PHE A 2 8.75 10.47 -17.63
C PHE A 2 9.27 9.09 -18.05
N PRO A 3 10.54 8.94 -18.49
CA PRO A 3 11.10 7.66 -18.95
C PRO A 3 11.10 6.57 -17.86
N ALA A 4 11.21 5.31 -18.29
CA ALA A 4 11.38 4.18 -17.36
C ALA A 4 12.66 4.38 -16.53
N GLY A 5 12.53 4.36 -15.20
CA GLY A 5 13.62 4.70 -14.26
C GLY A 5 13.65 6.16 -13.78
N THR A 6 12.67 6.99 -14.13
CA THR A 6 12.66 8.42 -13.71
C THR A 6 12.63 8.63 -12.19
N PHE A 7 12.14 7.65 -11.44
CA PHE A 7 12.25 7.69 -9.99
C PHE A 7 13.31 6.67 -9.55
N PRO A 8 14.41 7.11 -8.90
CA PRO A 8 15.40 6.20 -8.36
C PRO A 8 14.74 5.25 -7.37
N ARG A 9 15.37 4.08 -7.13
CA ARG A 9 15.02 3.14 -6.05
C ARG A 9 14.88 3.86 -4.68
N TRP A 10 15.49 5.04 -4.57
CA TRP A 10 15.40 6.01 -3.49
C TRP A 10 15.04 7.39 -4.05
N SER A 11 13.78 7.60 -4.40
CA SER A 11 13.27 8.95 -4.65
C SER A 11 12.97 9.63 -3.31
N PRO A 12 13.41 10.88 -3.05
CA PRO A 12 12.95 11.64 -1.88
C PRO A 12 11.42 11.80 -1.86
N ALA A 13 10.75 11.57 -3.00
CA ALA A 13 9.30 11.44 -3.09
C ALA A 13 8.73 10.38 -2.14
N GLY A 14 9.45 9.30 -1.80
CA GLY A 14 8.96 8.29 -0.86
C GLY A 14 8.80 8.83 0.57
N LEU A 15 9.77 9.64 1.04
CA LEU A 15 9.70 10.31 2.34
C LEU A 15 8.64 11.40 2.35
N LEU A 16 8.58 12.21 1.28
CA LEU A 16 7.57 13.25 1.12
C LEU A 16 6.15 12.67 1.00
N LEU A 17 5.99 11.54 0.30
CA LEU A 17 4.75 10.79 0.20
C LEU A 17 4.33 10.25 1.57
N GLY A 18 5.25 9.63 2.31
CA GLY A 18 4.95 9.16 3.66
C GLY A 18 4.51 10.29 4.61
N ALA A 19 5.16 11.46 4.53
CA ALA A 19 4.77 12.63 5.32
C ALA A 19 3.41 13.21 4.88
N SER A 20 3.16 13.30 3.57
CA SER A 20 1.89 13.75 3.00
C SER A 20 0.73 12.83 3.37
N LEU A 21 0.93 11.51 3.30
CA LEU A 21 -0.07 10.51 3.69
C LEU A 21 -0.42 10.61 5.18
N ARG A 22 0.58 10.79 6.06
CA ARG A 22 0.29 11.01 7.49
C ARG A 22 -0.54 12.26 7.72
N ARG A 23 -0.20 13.37 7.05
CA ARG A 23 -0.91 14.64 7.18
C ARG A 23 -2.35 14.54 6.67
N THR A 24 -2.56 13.99 5.48
CA THR A 24 -3.89 13.82 4.87
C THR A 24 -4.75 12.86 5.68
N THR A 25 -4.20 11.74 6.15
CA THR A 25 -4.90 10.80 7.05
C THR A 25 -5.37 11.51 8.33
N ALA A 26 -4.52 12.35 8.94
CA ALA A 26 -4.91 13.13 10.12
C ALA A 26 -6.05 14.12 9.83
N MET A 27 -6.04 14.78 8.66
CA MET A 27 -7.12 15.68 8.24
C MET A 27 -8.44 14.94 8.02
N VAL A 28 -8.41 13.76 7.38
CA VAL A 28 -9.62 12.94 7.17
C VAL A 28 -10.20 12.49 8.51
N ARG A 29 -9.36 12.07 9.47
CA ARG A 29 -9.82 11.71 10.82
C ARG A 29 -10.52 12.88 11.53
N GLN A 30 -10.05 14.11 11.33
CA GLN A 30 -10.68 15.32 11.91
C GLN A 30 -12.03 15.68 11.25
N SER A 31 -12.33 15.13 10.07
CA SER A 31 -13.59 15.41 9.37
C SER A 31 -14.79 14.59 9.85
N GLY A 32 -14.58 13.61 10.75
CA GLY A 32 -15.61 12.67 11.20
C GLY A 32 -15.93 11.55 10.21
N LEU A 33 -15.22 11.48 9.08
CA LEU A 33 -15.31 10.36 8.14
C LEU A 33 -14.62 9.11 8.70
N ALA A 34 -15.26 7.96 8.51
CA ALA A 34 -14.65 6.67 8.81
C ALA A 34 -13.50 6.41 7.82
N ALA A 35 -12.27 6.35 8.32
CA ALA A 35 -11.07 6.21 7.51
C ALA A 35 -9.99 5.38 8.22
N PRO A 36 -9.02 4.82 7.47
CA PRO A 36 -7.84 4.19 8.05
C PRO A 36 -7.07 5.15 8.97
N ASP A 37 -6.42 4.62 10.00
CA ASP A 37 -5.57 5.40 10.91
C ASP A 37 -4.20 5.72 10.30
N ARG A 38 -3.81 4.94 9.29
CA ARG A 38 -2.54 5.06 8.57
C ARG A 38 -2.69 4.55 7.13
N THR A 39 -2.05 5.25 6.20
CA THR A 39 -1.87 4.75 4.83
C THR A 39 -0.38 4.55 4.53
N MET A 40 -0.03 3.38 3.99
CA MET A 40 1.28 3.05 3.44
C MET A 40 1.14 2.93 1.93
N ALA A 41 1.89 3.72 1.17
CA ALA A 41 1.86 3.68 -0.27
C ALA A 41 3.27 3.68 -0.87
N GLY A 42 3.30 3.73 -2.19
CA GLY A 42 4.51 3.66 -3.00
C GLY A 42 4.91 2.22 -3.29
N ASP A 43 5.66 2.11 -4.36
CA ASP A 43 6.35 0.92 -4.85
C ASP A 43 6.84 -0.03 -3.74
N PHE A 44 6.58 -1.33 -3.92
CA PHE A 44 7.16 -2.39 -3.10
C PHE A 44 7.46 -3.65 -3.91
N ASP A 45 8.30 -4.49 -3.34
CA ASP A 45 8.52 -5.90 -3.68
C ASP A 45 8.29 -6.72 -2.40
N LEU A 46 8.55 -8.04 -2.43
CA LEU A 46 8.31 -8.89 -1.26
C LEU A 46 9.10 -8.45 -0.02
N PRO A 47 10.43 -8.19 -0.06
CA PRO A 47 11.15 -7.67 1.09
C PRO A 47 10.56 -6.38 1.69
N VAL A 48 10.17 -5.42 0.83
CA VAL A 48 9.55 -4.17 1.28
C VAL A 48 8.17 -4.42 1.88
N LEU A 49 7.37 -5.32 1.30
CA LEU A 49 6.06 -5.71 1.84
C LEU A 49 6.21 -6.31 3.24
N LEU A 50 7.14 -7.25 3.44
CA LEU A 50 7.38 -7.86 4.74
C LEU A 50 7.78 -6.81 5.79
N ALA A 51 8.67 -5.88 5.44
CA ALA A 51 9.05 -4.78 6.31
C ALA A 51 7.88 -3.81 6.63
N ARG A 52 6.93 -3.62 5.69
CA ARG A 52 5.71 -2.84 5.92
C ARG A 52 4.77 -3.57 6.88
N LEU A 53 4.57 -4.88 6.69
CA LEU A 53 3.76 -5.72 7.58
C LEU A 53 4.29 -5.72 9.01
N ASP A 54 5.62 -5.74 9.20
CA ASP A 54 6.23 -5.64 10.52
C ASP A 54 5.91 -4.32 11.25
N ARG A 55 5.67 -3.25 10.48
CA ARG A 55 5.38 -1.90 10.96
C ARG A 55 3.88 -1.59 11.09
N VAL A 56 3.00 -2.53 10.75
CA VAL A 56 1.57 -2.43 11.07
C VAL A 56 1.44 -2.39 12.59
N GLY A 57 0.89 -1.31 13.09
CA GLY A 57 0.65 -1.09 14.53
C GLY A 57 -0.82 -1.29 14.87
N GLU A 58 -1.21 -0.81 16.05
CA GLU A 58 -2.62 -0.75 16.44
C GLU A 58 -3.45 0.11 15.48
N GLY A 59 -4.76 -0.21 15.43
CA GLY A 59 -5.71 0.45 14.54
C GLY A 59 -5.77 -0.15 13.14
N VAL A 60 -6.23 0.65 12.19
CA VAL A 60 -6.41 0.28 10.79
C VAL A 60 -5.31 0.90 9.94
N THR A 61 -4.55 0.03 9.27
CA THR A 61 -3.57 0.45 8.25
C THR A 61 -4.07 0.05 6.87
N GLU A 62 -4.10 1.01 5.94
CA GLU A 62 -4.27 0.80 4.51
C GLU A 62 -2.91 0.60 3.84
N LEU A 63 -2.79 -0.45 3.02
CA LEU A 63 -1.68 -0.65 2.10
C LEU A 63 -2.17 -0.39 0.67
N VAL A 64 -1.63 0.64 0.03
CA VAL A 64 -1.93 0.96 -1.37
C VAL A 64 -1.06 0.11 -2.28
N ALA A 65 -1.68 -0.55 -3.25
CA ALA A 65 -1.02 -1.41 -4.23
C ALA A 65 -1.70 -1.31 -5.60
N HIS A 66 -0.97 -1.72 -6.63
CA HIS A 66 -1.38 -1.75 -8.03
C HIS A 66 -1.05 -3.12 -8.68
N PRO A 67 -1.42 -4.26 -8.07
CA PRO A 67 -1.12 -5.56 -8.63
C PRO A 67 -1.79 -5.76 -9.99
N GLY A 68 -1.12 -6.48 -10.88
CA GLY A 68 -1.71 -6.89 -12.16
C GLY A 68 -0.70 -7.55 -13.08
N GLU A 69 -1.22 -8.40 -13.97
CA GLU A 69 -0.48 -8.94 -15.10
C GLU A 69 -0.38 -7.88 -16.20
N VAL A 70 0.76 -7.80 -16.88
CA VAL A 70 0.95 -6.82 -17.95
C VAL A 70 0.61 -7.46 -19.29
N ASP A 71 -0.54 -7.11 -19.84
CA ASP A 71 -0.94 -7.46 -21.22
C ASP A 71 -0.52 -6.38 -22.24
N ASP A 72 -0.70 -6.68 -23.53
CA ASP A 72 -0.30 -5.77 -24.61
C ASP A 72 -1.07 -4.44 -24.60
N VAL A 73 -2.32 -4.45 -24.12
CA VAL A 73 -3.13 -3.23 -23.99
C VAL A 73 -2.54 -2.34 -22.90
N LEU A 74 -2.18 -2.91 -21.75
CA LEU A 74 -1.60 -2.17 -20.64
C LEU A 74 -0.22 -1.61 -20.99
N ARG A 75 0.59 -2.35 -21.78
CA ARG A 75 1.87 -1.86 -22.31
C ARG A 75 1.73 -0.56 -23.12
N GLN A 76 0.62 -0.40 -23.83
CA GLN A 76 0.35 0.80 -24.63
C GLN A 76 -0.18 1.96 -23.78
N LEU A 77 -0.84 1.68 -22.65
CA LEU A 77 -1.55 2.69 -21.85
C LEU A 77 -0.77 3.23 -20.65
N SER A 78 0.26 2.52 -20.18
CA SER A 78 0.93 2.83 -18.92
C SER A 78 2.44 2.66 -19.00
N SER A 79 3.20 3.57 -18.37
CA SER A 79 4.63 3.37 -18.12
C SER A 79 4.92 2.58 -16.83
N LEU A 80 3.90 2.35 -15.99
CA LEU A 80 3.96 1.55 -14.76
C LEU A 80 3.66 0.08 -15.08
N LEU A 81 4.59 -0.56 -15.80
CA LEU A 81 4.42 -1.94 -16.29
C LEU A 81 5.07 -2.93 -15.32
N GLY A 82 6.40 -2.92 -15.23
CA GLY A 82 7.14 -3.90 -14.42
C GLY A 82 6.84 -3.86 -12.92
N ARG A 83 6.22 -2.80 -12.39
CA ARG A 83 5.87 -2.70 -10.96
C ARG A 83 4.64 -3.53 -10.60
N ARG A 84 3.68 -3.70 -11.51
CA ARG A 84 2.39 -4.36 -11.22
C ARG A 84 2.56 -5.85 -10.98
N GLU A 85 3.38 -6.50 -11.79
CA GLU A 85 3.70 -7.93 -11.66
C GLU A 85 4.55 -8.19 -10.41
N VAL A 86 5.47 -7.28 -10.08
CA VAL A 86 6.27 -7.37 -8.84
C VAL A 86 5.39 -7.25 -7.59
N GLU A 87 4.45 -6.30 -7.57
CA GLU A 87 3.50 -6.16 -6.45
C GLU A 87 2.54 -7.35 -6.38
N LEU A 88 2.07 -7.86 -7.52
CA LEU A 88 1.25 -9.07 -7.58
C LEU A 88 2.00 -10.26 -6.98
N ALA A 89 3.22 -10.52 -7.44
CA ALA A 89 4.05 -11.62 -6.94
C ALA A 89 4.33 -11.48 -5.43
N ALA A 90 4.56 -10.26 -4.94
CA ALA A 90 4.76 -10.01 -3.51
C ALA A 90 3.50 -10.29 -2.68
N LEU A 91 2.33 -9.83 -3.15
CA LEU A 91 1.05 -9.99 -2.45
C LEU A 91 0.57 -11.45 -2.43
N THR A 92 0.91 -12.24 -3.45
CA THR A 92 0.54 -13.66 -3.54
C THR A 92 1.61 -14.60 -3.00
N ALA A 93 2.74 -14.09 -2.51
CA ALA A 93 3.80 -14.92 -1.96
C ALA A 93 3.35 -15.59 -0.65
N PRO A 94 3.63 -16.90 -0.45
CA PRO A 94 3.34 -17.59 0.82
C PRO A 94 3.91 -16.87 2.05
N ALA A 95 5.13 -16.34 1.94
CA ALA A 95 5.78 -15.58 3.00
C ALA A 95 5.01 -14.32 3.43
N ALA A 96 4.27 -13.67 2.53
CA ALA A 96 3.44 -12.52 2.87
C ALA A 96 2.25 -12.95 3.73
N ARG A 97 1.61 -14.07 3.38
CA ARG A 97 0.53 -14.67 4.18
C ARG A 97 1.02 -15.10 5.56
N GLU A 98 2.13 -15.84 5.62
CA GLU A 98 2.75 -16.26 6.87
C GLU A 98 3.07 -15.06 7.76
N ARG A 99 3.52 -13.95 7.16
CA ARG A 99 3.81 -12.73 7.92
C ARG A 99 2.57 -12.06 8.46
N VAL A 100 1.48 -11.99 7.70
CA VAL A 100 0.18 -11.50 8.16
C VAL A 100 -0.29 -12.32 9.37
N GLU A 101 -0.24 -13.64 9.28
CA GLU A 101 -0.64 -14.57 10.34
C GLU A 101 0.26 -14.41 11.59
N ALA A 102 1.59 -14.40 11.42
CA ALA A 102 2.55 -14.27 12.53
C ALA A 102 2.44 -12.93 13.28
N ARG A 103 2.00 -11.86 12.61
CA ARG A 103 1.80 -10.54 13.21
C ARG A 103 0.39 -10.35 13.77
N GLY A 104 -0.51 -11.34 13.64
CA GLY A 104 -1.90 -11.22 14.06
C GLY A 104 -2.67 -10.15 13.29
N ILE A 105 -2.25 -9.84 12.05
CA ILE A 105 -2.89 -8.83 11.22
C ILE A 105 -4.20 -9.40 10.69
N ARG A 106 -5.31 -8.73 10.99
CA ARG A 106 -6.62 -9.05 10.42
C ARG A 106 -6.83 -8.25 9.14
N LEU A 107 -6.90 -8.94 8.00
CA LEU A 107 -7.31 -8.33 6.74
C LEU A 107 -8.78 -7.88 6.83
N MET A 108 -9.06 -6.72 6.25
CA MET A 108 -10.38 -6.09 6.28
C MET A 108 -10.59 -5.26 5.01
N HIS A 109 -11.84 -4.84 4.78
CA HIS A 109 -12.20 -3.94 3.68
C HIS A 109 -12.85 -2.65 4.23
N PHE A 110 -12.95 -1.59 3.41
CA PHE A 110 -13.49 -0.29 3.84
C PHE A 110 -14.90 -0.36 4.48
N GLY A 111 -15.75 -1.31 4.07
CA GLY A 111 -17.05 -1.53 4.70
C GLY A 111 -17.02 -1.91 6.20
N ASP A 112 -15.86 -2.31 6.73
CA ASP A 112 -15.69 -2.67 8.13
C ASP A 112 -15.43 -1.44 9.01
N LEU A 113 -14.92 -0.34 8.43
CA LEU A 113 -14.66 0.92 9.14
C LEU A 113 -15.94 1.53 9.73
N ALA A 114 -17.05 1.41 9.00
CA ALA A 114 -18.35 1.87 9.46
C ALA A 114 -18.89 1.08 10.66
N ARG A 115 -18.36 -0.13 10.93
CA ARG A 115 -18.71 -0.93 12.10
C ARG A 115 -17.82 -0.60 13.30
N LEU A 116 -16.55 -0.28 13.05
CA LEU A 116 -15.59 0.10 14.09
C LEU A 116 -15.83 1.52 14.65
N SER A 117 -16.41 2.42 13.85
CA SER A 117 -16.72 3.81 14.25
C SER A 117 -18.01 3.98 15.06
N ARG A 118 -18.77 2.90 15.28
CA ARG A 118 -20.03 2.92 16.06
C ARG A 118 -19.92 2.22 17.42
N GLY A 119 -18.70 1.89 17.85
CA GLY A 119 -18.38 1.32 19.16
C GLY A 119 -17.94 2.38 20.15
#